data_AF-A0AB72ZK63-F1
#
_entry.id   AF-A0AB72ZK63-F1
#
_cell.length_a   1.000
_cell.length_b   1.000
_cell.length_c   1.000
_cell.angle_alpha   90.00
_cell.angle_beta   90.00
_cell.angle_gamma   90.00
#
_symmetry.space_group_name_H-M   'P 1'
#
loop_
_entity.id
_entity.type
_entity.pdbx_description
1 polymer ?
#
loop_
_entity_poly.entity_id
_entity_poly.type
_entity_poly.pdbx_seq_one_letter_code
_entity_poly.pdbx_strand_id
1 'polypeptide(L)'
;MDNDDFLFHMQGKRLFRQASGIIEDYFQRLLEKSGLTLADIATVIPHQASHLSLAHMRKRLHVPTDVLVDIYRDHGNQVAASIPTALHAAVMSGRFSPGKPVMLIGTAAGLTLAGMVLLP
;
A
#
# COMPACT_ATOMS: atom_id res chain seq x y z
N MET A 1 17.05 -20.43 24.79
CA MET A 1 16.71 -19.89 23.47
C MET A 1 16.58 -21.06 22.54
N ASP A 2 15.47 -21.13 21.82
CA ASP A 2 15.24 -22.13 20.78
C ASP A 2 15.70 -21.55 19.43
N ASN A 3 15.98 -22.40 18.44
CA ASN A 3 16.37 -21.92 17.10
C ASN A 3 15.27 -21.06 16.46
N ASP A 4 14.01 -21.33 16.81
CA ASP A 4 12.85 -20.58 16.35
C ASP A 4 12.88 -19.11 16.80
N ASP A 5 13.57 -18.78 17.89
CA ASP A 5 13.67 -17.40 18.38
C ASP A 5 14.38 -16.47 17.37
N PHE A 6 15.14 -17.03 16.43
CA PHE A 6 15.91 -16.30 15.41
C PHE A 6 15.24 -16.28 14.03
N LEU A 7 14.02 -16.81 13.92
CA LEU A 7 13.24 -16.83 12.69
C LEU A 7 12.19 -15.71 12.67
N PHE A 8 11.75 -15.34 11.48
CA PHE A 8 10.64 -14.41 11.31
C PHE A 8 9.30 -15.11 11.63
N HIS A 9 8.57 -14.57 12.61
CA HIS A 9 7.24 -15.06 12.98
C HIS A 9 6.16 -14.04 12.62
N MET A 10 5.08 -14.50 11.97
CA MET A 10 3.96 -13.63 11.60
C MET A 10 2.60 -14.29 11.79
N GLN A 11 1.74 -13.65 12.58
CA GLN A 11 0.32 -14.02 12.70
C GLN A 11 -0.52 -13.33 11.60
N GLY A 12 -0.33 -13.74 10.34
CA GLY A 12 -0.87 -13.04 9.17
C GLY A 12 -2.39 -12.79 9.21
N LYS A 13 -3.18 -13.77 9.64
CA LYS A 13 -4.65 -13.63 9.77
C LYS A 13 -5.05 -12.53 10.76
N ARG A 14 -4.35 -12.44 11.89
CA ARG A 14 -4.62 -11.44 12.93
C ARG A 14 -4.25 -10.04 12.43
N LEU A 15 -3.05 -9.91 11.86
CA LEU A 15 -2.57 -8.64 11.29
C LEU A 15 -3.49 -8.13 10.19
N PHE A 16 -3.89 -9.02 9.26
CA PHE A 16 -4.81 -8.68 8.19
C PHE A 16 -6.16 -8.15 8.70
N ARG A 17 -6.73 -8.80 9.72
CA ARG A 17 -8.00 -8.38 10.33
C ARG A 17 -7.87 -7.00 10.99
N GLN A 18 -6.80 -6.78 11.75
CA GLN A 18 -6.58 -5.50 12.43
C GLN A 18 -6.35 -4.36 11.42
N ALA A 19 -5.49 -4.57 10.42
CA ALA A 19 -5.25 -3.60 9.36
C ALA A 19 -6.53 -3.26 8.59
N SER A 20 -7.33 -4.28 8.23
CA SER A 20 -8.61 -4.10 7.54
C SER A 20 -9.63 -3.30 8.34
N GLY A 21 -9.56 -3.33 9.68
CA GLY A 21 -10.46 -2.57 10.54
C GLY A 21 -10.17 -1.07 10.61
N ILE A 22 -8.95 -0.64 10.26
CA ILE A 22 -8.51 0.78 10.38
C ILE A 22 -8.22 1.45 9.03
N ILE A 23 -8.06 0.67 7.96
CA ILE A 23 -7.56 1.18 6.67
C ILE A 23 -8.52 2.18 6.02
N GLU A 24 -9.83 2.00 6.15
CA GLU A 24 -10.83 2.83 5.50
C GLU A 24 -10.92 4.22 6.12
N ASP A 25 -11.01 4.30 7.45
CA ASP A 25 -10.95 5.57 8.19
C ASP A 25 -9.63 6.32 7.90
N TYR A 26 -8.51 5.60 7.95
CA TYR A 26 -7.20 6.19 7.66
C TYR A 26 -7.12 6.76 6.24
N PHE A 27 -7.62 6.01 5.26
CA PHE A 27 -7.63 6.41 3.86
C PHE A 27 -8.48 7.67 3.64
N GLN A 28 -9.67 7.73 4.24
CA GLN A 28 -10.52 8.93 4.18
C GLN A 28 -9.83 10.14 4.80
N ARG A 29 -9.26 10.00 6.01
CA ARG A 29 -8.52 11.10 6.66
C ARG A 29 -7.29 11.55 5.86
N LEU A 30 -6.64 10.64 5.13
CA LEU A 30 -5.52 10.99 4.24
C LEU A 30 -6.00 11.84 3.05
N LEU A 31 -7.10 11.45 2.41
CA LEU A 31 -7.72 12.20 1.31
C LEU A 31 -8.20 13.57 1.78
N GLU A 32 -8.94 13.63 2.90
CA GLU A 32 -9.40 14.88 3.50
C GLU A 32 -8.24 15.84 3.78
N LYS A 33 -7.15 15.36 4.38
CA LYS A 33 -5.95 16.17 4.65
C LYS A 33 -5.27 16.67 3.38
N SER A 34 -5.35 15.92 2.29
CA SER A 34 -4.80 16.32 1.00
C SER A 34 -5.70 17.30 0.23
N GLY A 35 -6.97 17.44 0.64
CA GLY A 35 -7.97 18.23 -0.10
C GLY A 35 -8.38 17.59 -1.45
N LEU A 36 -8.10 16.30 -1.62
CA LEU A 36 -8.37 15.55 -2.85
C LEU A 36 -9.39 14.44 -2.61
N THR A 37 -10.04 14.02 -3.67
CA THR A 37 -10.84 12.80 -3.71
C THR A 37 -10.04 11.66 -4.31
N LEU A 38 -10.52 10.41 -4.16
CA LEU A 38 -9.92 9.26 -4.85
C LEU A 38 -9.89 9.44 -6.37
N ALA A 39 -10.85 10.16 -6.96
CA ALA A 39 -10.88 10.42 -8.40
C ALA A 39 -9.73 11.32 -8.88
N ASP A 40 -9.15 12.12 -7.99
CA ASP A 40 -8.00 12.99 -8.30
C ASP A 40 -6.66 12.26 -8.19
N ILE A 41 -6.64 11.07 -7.56
CA ILE A 41 -5.42 10.26 -7.39
C ILE A 41 -5.17 9.47 -8.67
N ALA A 42 -4.12 9.82 -9.40
CA ALA A 42 -3.75 9.16 -10.64
C ALA A 42 -3.15 7.76 -10.41
N THR A 43 -2.40 7.59 -9.32
CA THR A 43 -1.72 6.32 -9.01
C THR A 43 -1.70 6.05 -7.51
N VAL A 44 -2.04 4.83 -7.11
CA VAL A 44 -1.94 4.31 -5.74
C VAL A 44 -0.84 3.26 -5.68
N ILE A 45 0.16 3.49 -4.82
CA ILE A 45 1.33 2.64 -4.62
C ILE A 45 1.25 2.03 -3.21
N PRO A 46 0.66 0.84 -3.07
CA PRO A 46 0.53 0.18 -1.78
C PRO A 46 1.79 -0.60 -1.38
N HIS A 47 1.96 -0.88 -0.09
CA HIS A 47 2.83 -1.95 0.38
C HIS A 47 2.41 -3.30 -0.24
N GLN A 48 3.36 -3.98 -0.86
CA GLN A 48 3.17 -5.26 -1.56
C GLN A 48 3.20 -6.45 -0.57
N ALA A 49 2.18 -6.55 0.30
CA ALA A 49 2.15 -7.56 1.37
C ALA A 49 1.85 -8.99 0.86
N SER A 50 0.79 -9.10 0.06
CA SER A 50 0.34 -10.32 -0.62
C SER A 50 -0.69 -9.98 -1.69
N HIS A 51 -0.88 -10.84 -2.70
CA HIS A 51 -1.93 -10.65 -3.70
C HIS A 51 -3.33 -10.55 -3.07
N LEU A 52 -3.62 -11.33 -2.01
CA LEU A 52 -4.88 -11.27 -1.29
C LEU A 52 -5.07 -9.94 -0.55
N SER A 53 -4.00 -9.41 0.06
CA SER A 53 -4.03 -8.12 0.75
C SER A 53 -4.26 -6.96 -0.22
N LEU A 54 -3.59 -6.97 -1.36
CA LEU A 54 -3.75 -5.97 -2.42
C LEU A 54 -5.18 -6.00 -2.99
N ALA A 55 -5.68 -7.18 -3.34
CA ALA A 55 -7.04 -7.36 -3.85
C ALA A 55 -8.11 -6.91 -2.83
N HIS A 56 -7.90 -7.22 -1.54
CA HIS A 56 -8.80 -6.80 -0.47
C HIS A 56 -8.79 -5.28 -0.28
N MET A 57 -7.60 -4.66 -0.17
CA MET A 57 -7.47 -3.21 -0.05
C MET A 57 -8.15 -2.50 -1.21
N ARG A 58 -7.89 -2.95 -2.45
CA ARG A 58 -8.51 -2.41 -3.66
C ARG A 58 -10.04 -2.42 -3.58
N LYS A 59 -10.62 -3.59 -3.26
CA LYS A 59 -12.08 -3.73 -3.12
C LYS A 59 -12.64 -2.88 -1.99
N ARG A 60 -11.98 -2.88 -0.83
CA ARG A 60 -12.43 -2.19 0.38
C ARG A 60 -12.42 -0.67 0.22
N LEU A 61 -11.39 -0.14 -0.44
CA LEU A 61 -11.18 1.29 -0.64
C LEU A 61 -11.73 1.79 -1.99
N HIS A 62 -12.37 0.92 -2.77
CA HIS A 62 -12.90 1.23 -4.11
C HIS A 62 -11.84 1.78 -5.09
N VAL A 63 -10.59 1.38 -4.94
CA VAL A 63 -9.50 1.81 -5.83
C VAL A 63 -9.65 1.10 -7.19
N PRO A 64 -9.66 1.84 -8.32
CA PRO A 64 -9.66 1.23 -9.64
C PRO A 64 -8.42 0.35 -9.88
N THR A 65 -8.59 -0.75 -10.62
CA THR A 65 -7.50 -1.71 -10.87
C THR A 65 -6.34 -1.07 -11.62
N ASP A 66 -6.64 -0.18 -12.55
CA ASP A 66 -5.71 0.58 -13.39
C ASP A 66 -5.02 1.76 -12.68
N VAL A 67 -5.50 2.14 -11.49
CA VAL A 67 -4.88 3.16 -10.63
C VAL A 67 -3.91 2.54 -9.62
N LEU A 68 -4.11 1.26 -9.26
CA LEU A 68 -3.26 0.55 -8.30
C LEU A 68 -1.99 -0.03 -8.96
N VAL A 69 -0.85 0.09 -8.28
CA VAL A 69 0.41 -0.58 -8.68
C VAL A 69 0.53 -1.91 -7.95
N ASP A 70 0.52 -3.01 -8.72
CA ASP A 70 0.73 -4.37 -8.25
C ASP A 70 1.93 -4.97 -9.00
N ILE A 71 3.02 -5.17 -8.28
CA ILE A 71 4.22 -5.86 -8.76
C ILE A 71 4.51 -7.13 -7.96
N TYR A 72 3.56 -7.52 -7.09
CA TYR A 72 3.74 -8.60 -6.12
C TYR A 72 4.04 -9.93 -6.81
N ARG A 73 3.44 -10.17 -7.99
CA ARG A 73 3.66 -11.39 -8.77
C ARG A 73 5.14 -11.62 -9.07
N ASP A 74 5.87 -10.56 -9.39
CA ASP A 74 7.26 -10.66 -9.88
C ASP A 74 8.29 -10.38 -8.77
N HIS A 75 7.91 -9.67 -7.70
CA HIS A 75 8.84 -9.22 -6.66
C HIS A 75 8.54 -9.77 -5.25
N GLY A 76 7.34 -10.28 -5.02
CA GLY A 76 6.89 -10.72 -3.70
C GLY A 76 6.82 -9.59 -2.67
N ASN A 77 6.87 -9.97 -1.38
CA ASN A 77 6.91 -9.01 -0.28
C ASN A 77 8.36 -8.65 0.08
N GLN A 78 8.73 -7.40 -0.17
CA GLN A 78 10.06 -6.86 0.09
C GLN A 78 10.09 -5.95 1.35
N VAL A 79 9.10 -6.10 2.24
CA VAL A 79 8.94 -5.33 3.48
C VAL A 79 8.99 -3.82 3.21
N ALA A 80 10.02 -3.13 3.71
CA ALA A 80 10.17 -1.68 3.58
C ALA A 80 10.49 -1.26 2.14
N ALA A 81 11.12 -2.14 1.35
CA ALA A 81 11.47 -1.86 -0.04
C ALA A 81 10.27 -1.99 -0.99
N SER A 82 9.16 -2.60 -0.57
CA SER A 82 7.99 -2.81 -1.44
C SER A 82 7.43 -1.52 -2.05
N ILE A 83 7.33 -0.44 -1.27
CA ILE A 83 6.81 0.85 -1.77
C ILE A 83 7.80 1.52 -2.72
N PRO A 84 9.11 1.69 -2.38
CA PRO A 84 10.10 2.21 -3.32
C PRO A 84 10.21 1.41 -4.62
N THR A 85 10.17 0.08 -4.57
CA THR A 85 10.24 -0.75 -5.79
C THR A 85 8.98 -0.59 -6.64
N ALA A 86 7.79 -0.55 -6.02
CA ALA A 86 6.54 -0.27 -6.75
C ALA A 86 6.49 1.16 -7.31
N LEU A 87 7.04 2.15 -6.59
CA LEU A 87 7.19 3.51 -7.08
C LEU A 87 8.13 3.57 -8.29
N HIS A 88 9.27 2.88 -8.24
CA HIS A 88 10.16 2.77 -9.39
C HIS A 88 9.45 2.14 -10.60
N ALA A 89 8.70 1.06 -10.39
CA ALA A 89 7.90 0.45 -11.46
C ALA A 89 6.88 1.44 -12.06
N ALA A 90 6.22 2.24 -11.23
CA ALA A 90 5.28 3.28 -11.68
C ALA A 90 5.97 4.37 -12.51
N VAL A 91 7.18 4.79 -12.13
CA VAL A 91 8.01 5.73 -12.91
C VAL A 91 8.35 5.13 -14.27
N MET A 92 8.88 3.91 -14.29
CA MET A 92 9.29 3.24 -15.53
C MET A 92 8.12 2.97 -16.48
N SER A 93 6.91 2.79 -15.95
CA SER A 93 5.70 2.58 -16.74
C SER A 93 4.95 3.88 -17.10
N GLY A 94 5.49 5.06 -16.77
CA GLY A 94 4.83 6.35 -17.04
C GLY A 94 3.58 6.64 -16.19
N ARG A 95 3.39 5.91 -15.09
CA ARG A 95 2.28 6.09 -14.12
C ARG A 95 2.65 7.05 -12.98
N PHE A 96 3.83 7.65 -13.04
CA PHE A 96 4.26 8.74 -12.16
C PHE A 96 4.63 9.92 -13.05
N SER A 97 3.81 10.97 -13.09
CA SER A 97 3.98 12.10 -14.01
C SER A 97 3.76 13.43 -13.30
N PRO A 98 4.43 14.51 -13.74
CA PRO A 98 4.27 15.85 -13.16
C PRO A 98 2.81 16.30 -13.12
N GLY A 99 2.42 16.93 -12.00
CA GLY A 99 1.08 17.50 -11.80
C GLY A 99 -0.04 16.47 -11.60
N LYS A 100 0.29 15.18 -11.49
CA LYS A 100 -0.69 14.11 -11.24
C LYS A 100 -0.50 13.55 -9.82
N PRO A 101 -1.47 13.72 -8.91
CA PRO A 101 -1.34 13.24 -7.53
C PRO A 101 -1.10 11.73 -7.44
N VAL A 102 -0.17 11.35 -6.56
CA VAL A 102 0.21 9.95 -6.32
C VAL A 102 0.09 9.65 -4.82
N MET A 103 -0.55 8.54 -4.48
CA MET A 103 -0.68 8.09 -3.10
C MET A 103 0.28 6.93 -2.81
N LEU A 104 1.10 7.07 -1.77
CA LEU A 104 1.79 5.97 -1.13
C LEU A 104 0.99 5.53 0.09
N ILE A 105 0.80 4.22 0.29
CA ILE A 105 0.09 3.70 1.47
C ILE A 105 0.64 2.34 1.90
N GLY A 106 0.80 2.09 3.18
CA GLY A 106 1.38 0.83 3.64
C GLY A 106 1.23 0.54 5.11
N THR A 107 1.40 -0.75 5.43
CA THR A 107 1.36 -1.27 6.80
C THR A 107 2.71 -1.88 7.18
N ALA A 108 3.09 -1.78 8.45
CA ALA A 108 4.30 -2.39 9.00
C ALA A 108 4.04 -3.16 10.31
N ALA A 109 5.02 -3.97 10.72
CA ALA A 109 5.01 -4.69 12.00
C ALA A 109 4.92 -3.72 13.20
N GLY A 110 4.31 -4.19 14.30
CA GLY A 110 3.83 -3.31 15.39
C GLY A 110 2.41 -2.77 15.15
N LEU A 111 1.83 -3.11 13.99
CA LEU A 111 0.65 -2.53 13.34
C LEU A 111 0.75 -1.00 13.23
N THR A 112 1.61 -0.58 12.33
CA THR A 112 1.64 0.81 11.85
C THR A 112 0.93 0.89 10.52
N LEU A 113 0.13 1.94 10.33
CA LEU A 113 -0.45 2.30 9.04
C LEU A 113 0.00 3.73 8.72
N ALA A 114 0.59 3.90 7.54
CA ALA A 114 1.08 5.17 7.06
C ALA A 114 0.71 5.37 5.59
N GLY A 115 0.59 6.62 5.19
CA GLY A 115 0.31 7.01 3.83
C GLY A 115 0.64 8.47 3.62
N MET A 116 0.85 8.82 2.36
CA MET A 116 1.30 10.13 1.93
C MET A 116 0.77 10.36 0.52
N VAL A 117 0.26 11.56 0.28
CA VAL A 117 -0.05 12.02 -1.08
C VAL A 117 1.06 12.95 -1.54
N LEU A 118 1.59 12.67 -2.71
CA LEU A 118 2.65 13.41 -3.38
C LEU A 118 2.06 14.11 -4.60
N LEU A 119 2.57 15.30 -4.90
CA LEU A 119 2.43 15.89 -6.21
C LEU A 119 3.81 15.89 -6.88
N PRO A 120 4.06 14.97 -7.85
CA PRO A 120 5.27 14.99 -8.67
C PRO A 120 5.38 16.27 -9.50
#